data_AF-A0A534GTZ5-F1
#
_entry.id   AF-A0A534GTZ5-F1
#
_cell.length_a   1.000
_cell.length_b   1.000
_cell.length_c   1.000
_cell.angle_alpha   90.00
_cell.angle_beta   90.00
_cell.angle_gamma   90.00
#
_symmetry.space_group_name_H-M   'P 1'
#
loop_
_entity.id
_entity.type
_entity.pdbx_description
1 polymer ?
#
loop_
_entity_poly.entity_id
_entity_poly.type
_entity_poly.pdbx_seq_one_letter_code
_entity_poly.pdbx_strand_id
1 'polypeptide(L)'
;MSETLKAAVHAAILRMLGPLVRLLLAVGIGVGDFMALVKVVYVRAARDVGREKRGELRPNASRIAVVTGLTRGDVAAILAARAATCRAGPLGMVERSGLSDTPGRPGSIAHFGLAALFHGARQALQQ
;
A
#
# COMPACT_ATOMS: atom_id res chain seq x y z
N MET A 1 23.61 -13.92 19.71
CA MET A 1 23.92 -12.66 18.99
C MET A 1 22.69 -12.13 18.24
N SER A 2 21.56 -11.87 18.93
CA SER A 2 20.35 -11.42 18.23
C SER A 2 19.47 -10.50 19.07
N GLU A 3 19.27 -10.79 20.35
CA GLU A 3 18.29 -10.02 21.16
C GLU A 3 18.74 -8.58 21.42
N THR A 4 20.03 -8.36 21.74
CA THR A 4 20.59 -7.01 21.89
C THR A 4 20.54 -6.22 20.57
N LEU A 5 20.81 -6.88 19.44
CA LEU A 5 20.73 -6.23 18.13
C LEU A 5 19.29 -5.90 17.75
N LYS A 6 18.35 -6.83 17.95
CA LYS A 6 16.91 -6.59 17.74
C LYS A 6 16.41 -5.43 18.59
N ALA A 7 16.82 -5.38 19.86
CA ALA A 7 16.46 -4.27 20.75
C ALA A 7 17.02 -2.93 20.26
N ALA A 8 18.30 -2.89 19.83
CA ALA A 8 18.91 -1.69 19.27
C ALA A 8 18.21 -1.23 17.97
N VAL A 9 17.87 -2.16 17.08
CA VAL A 9 17.11 -1.86 15.85
C VAL A 9 15.71 -1.35 16.19
N HIS A 10 15.03 -1.95 17.17
CA HIS A 10 13.71 -1.51 17.59
C HIS A 10 13.74 -0.08 18.15
N ALA A 11 14.73 0.23 19.00
CA ALA A 11 14.93 1.59 19.51
C ALA A 11 15.23 2.60 18.40
N ALA A 12 16.06 2.21 17.41
CA ALA A 12 16.36 3.06 16.26
C ALA A 12 15.11 3.33 15.41
N ILE A 13 14.29 2.30 15.16
CA ILE A 13 13.02 2.44 14.43
C ILE A 13 12.09 3.40 15.16
N LEU A 14 11.93 3.27 16.48
CA LEU A 14 11.09 4.17 17.27
C LEU A 14 11.59 5.63 17.22
N ARG A 15 12.90 5.83 17.27
CA ARG A 15 13.52 7.16 17.14
C ARG A 15 13.26 7.79 15.77
N MET A 16 13.21 6.98 14.71
CA MET A 16 12.88 7.44 13.35
C MET A 16 11.37 7.63 13.13
N LEU A 17 10.53 6.79 13.73
CA LEU A 17 9.09 6.86 13.60
C LEU A 17 8.52 8.10 14.31
N GLY A 18 9.11 8.54 15.43
CA GLY A 18 8.68 9.74 16.14
C GLY A 18 8.47 10.98 15.24
N PRO A 19 9.50 11.46 14.51
CA PRO A 19 9.35 12.60 13.60
C PRO A 19 8.42 12.30 12.42
N LEU A 20 8.41 11.08 11.90
CA LEU A 20 7.52 10.69 10.78
C LEU A 20 6.06 10.75 11.20
N VAL A 21 5.71 10.16 12.34
CA VAL A 21 4.33 10.17 12.87
C VAL A 21 3.87 11.60 13.15
N ARG A 22 4.74 12.47 13.67
CA ARG A 22 4.42 13.90 13.84
C ARG A 22 4.04 14.57 12.51
N LEU A 23 4.78 14.27 11.44
CA LEU A 23 4.45 14.76 10.10
C LEU A 23 3.10 14.22 9.61
N LEU A 24 2.83 12.93 9.82
CA LEU A 24 1.56 12.30 9.43
C LEU A 24 0.37 12.93 10.16
N LEU A 25 0.52 13.18 11.46
CA LEU A 25 -0.51 13.86 12.25
C LEU A 25 -0.74 15.31 11.79
N ALA A 26 0.32 16.02 11.36
CA ALA A 26 0.20 17.38 10.84
C ALA A 26 -0.66 17.46 9.56
N VAL A 27 -0.70 16.38 8.77
CA VAL A 27 -1.55 16.28 7.56
C VAL A 27 -2.86 15.54 7.81
N GLY A 28 -3.17 15.18 9.07
CA GLY A 28 -4.41 14.51 9.44
C GLY A 28 -4.45 13.00 9.15
N ILE A 29 -3.30 12.36 8.90
CA ILE A 29 -3.23 10.90 8.69
C ILE A 29 -3.24 10.21 10.06
N GLY A 30 -4.30 9.44 10.31
CA GLY A 30 -4.45 8.65 11.52
C GLY A 30 -3.64 7.35 11.50
N VAL A 31 -3.60 6.68 12.66
CA VAL A 31 -2.91 5.38 12.80
C VAL A 31 -3.51 4.30 11.90
N GLY A 32 -4.82 4.33 11.66
CA GLY A 32 -5.49 3.36 10.77
C GLY A 32 -4.98 3.43 9.34
N ASP A 33 -4.92 4.63 8.77
CA ASP A 33 -4.41 4.89 7.42
C ASP A 33 -2.93 4.55 7.32
N PHE A 34 -2.14 4.94 8.33
CA PHE A 34 -0.73 4.56 8.40
C PHE A 34 -0.55 3.04 8.40
N MET A 35 -1.32 2.31 9.21
CA MET A 35 -1.25 0.85 9.26
C MET A 35 -1.64 0.21 7.93
N ALA A 36 -2.60 0.78 7.19
CA ALA A 36 -2.93 0.32 5.85
C ALA A 36 -1.73 0.49 4.88
N LEU A 37 -1.04 1.64 4.93
CA LEU A 37 0.17 1.90 4.14
C LEU A 37 1.31 0.93 4.52
N VAL A 38 1.52 0.72 5.82
CA VAL A 38 2.55 -0.21 6.33
C VAL A 38 2.31 -1.63 5.80
N LYS A 39 1.06 -2.13 5.83
CA LYS A 39 0.73 -3.46 5.27
C LYS A 39 1.13 -3.56 3.80
N VAL A 40 0.84 -2.54 3.00
CA VAL A 40 1.23 -2.50 1.58
C VAL A 40 2.75 -2.55 1.41
N VAL A 41 3.49 -1.76 2.20
CA VAL A 41 4.95 -1.72 2.16
C VAL A 41 5.55 -3.07 2.58
N TYR A 42 5.01 -3.72 3.61
CA TYR A 42 5.46 -5.04 4.06
C TYR A 42 5.27 -6.12 3.01
N VAL A 43 4.11 -6.16 2.33
CA VAL A 43 3.87 -7.10 1.22
C VAL A 43 4.86 -6.87 0.07
N ARG A 44 5.17 -5.61 -0.23
CA ARG A 44 6.17 -5.26 -1.27
C ARG A 44 7.57 -5.75 -0.88
N ALA A 45 8.03 -5.40 0.32
CA ALA A 45 9.34 -5.81 0.82
C ALA A 45 9.48 -7.33 0.85
N ALA A 46 8.46 -8.06 1.33
CA ALA A 46 8.48 -9.52 1.35
C ALA A 46 8.54 -10.14 -0.05
N ARG A 47 7.90 -9.50 -1.03
CA ARG A 47 7.98 -9.93 -2.43
C ARG A 47 9.39 -9.70 -3.00
N ASP A 48 9.98 -8.55 -2.72
CA ASP A 48 11.29 -8.18 -3.26
C ASP A 48 12.39 -9.07 -2.64
N VAL A 49 12.34 -9.31 -1.32
CA VAL A 49 13.17 -10.32 -0.64
C VAL A 49 12.96 -11.74 -1.20
N GLY A 50 11.71 -12.07 -1.57
CA GLY A 50 11.39 -13.35 -2.20
C GLY A 50 12.04 -13.52 -3.58
N ARG A 51 12.08 -12.45 -4.38
CA ARG A 51 12.74 -12.41 -5.71
C ARG A 51 14.24 -12.60 -5.58
N GLU A 52 14.88 -11.86 -4.68
CA GLU A 52 16.33 -11.91 -4.46
C GLU A 52 16.81 -13.29 -4.01
N LYS A 53 16.06 -13.95 -3.11
CA LYS A 53 16.50 -15.21 -2.51
C LYS A 53 16.24 -16.46 -3.35
N ARG A 54 15.26 -16.42 -4.27
CA ARG A 54 14.81 -17.63 -5.00
C ARG A 54 14.73 -17.46 -6.52
N GLY A 55 15.02 -16.28 -7.07
CA GLY A 55 14.84 -16.01 -8.49
C GLY A 55 13.38 -16.09 -8.94
N GLU A 56 12.42 -16.16 -8.00
CA GLU A 56 10.99 -16.28 -8.30
C GLU A 56 10.45 -14.94 -8.79
N LEU A 57 10.11 -14.84 -10.08
CA LEU A 57 9.47 -13.66 -10.69
C LEU A 57 8.12 -13.30 -10.01
N ARG A 58 7.41 -14.29 -9.43
CA ARG A 58 6.18 -14.11 -8.66
C ARG A 58 6.18 -14.96 -7.37
N PRO A 59 6.54 -14.37 -6.22
CA PRO A 59 6.43 -15.04 -4.92
C PRO A 59 4.98 -15.40 -4.59
N ASN A 60 4.76 -16.62 -4.08
CA ASN A 60 3.43 -17.13 -3.72
C ASN A 60 2.81 -16.32 -2.55
N ALA A 61 1.56 -15.88 -2.70
CA ALA A 61 0.81 -15.11 -1.69
C ALA A 61 0.78 -15.80 -0.31
N SER A 62 0.71 -17.13 -0.30
CA SER A 62 0.73 -17.92 0.95
C SER A 62 2.06 -17.75 1.70
N ARG A 63 3.18 -17.63 0.98
CA ARG A 63 4.49 -17.47 1.59
C ARG A 63 4.74 -16.05 2.07
N ILE A 64 4.23 -15.07 1.33
CA ILE A 64 4.23 -13.67 1.77
C ILE A 64 3.45 -13.54 3.08
N ALA A 65 2.28 -14.16 3.19
CA ALA A 65 1.48 -14.17 4.43
C ALA A 65 2.28 -14.75 5.62
N VAL A 66 2.99 -15.87 5.43
CA VAL A 66 3.82 -16.47 6.49
C VAL A 66 4.97 -15.55 6.92
N VAL A 67 5.67 -14.93 5.98
CA VAL A 67 6.83 -14.07 6.29
C VAL A 67 6.41 -12.74 6.92
N THR A 68 5.28 -12.18 6.49
CA THR A 68 4.78 -10.88 6.96
C THR A 68 3.87 -10.96 8.17
N GLY A 69 3.36 -12.15 8.51
CA GLY A 69 2.34 -12.32 9.56
C GLY A 69 0.96 -11.77 9.18
N LEU A 70 0.75 -11.37 7.92
CA LEU A 70 -0.54 -10.90 7.43
C LEU A 70 -1.44 -12.07 7.04
N THR A 71 -2.75 -11.84 7.05
CA THR A 71 -3.70 -12.85 6.55
C THR A 71 -3.51 -13.04 5.04
N ARG A 72 -3.80 -14.25 4.55
CA ARG A 72 -3.75 -14.52 3.10
C ARG A 72 -4.70 -13.60 2.32
N GLY A 73 -5.86 -13.27 2.90
CA GLY A 73 -6.83 -12.35 2.33
C GLY A 73 -6.29 -10.93 2.15
N ASP A 74 -5.65 -10.38 3.20
CA ASP A 74 -5.02 -9.05 3.13
C ASP A 74 -3.93 -9.00 2.05
N VAL A 75 -3.07 -10.03 2.01
CA VAL A 75 -2.00 -10.13 1.01
C VAL A 75 -2.58 -10.20 -0.40
N ALA A 76 -3.61 -11.04 -0.62
CA ALA A 76 -4.26 -11.17 -1.92
C ALA A 76 -4.92 -9.85 -2.36
N ALA A 77 -5.61 -9.17 -1.45
CA ALA A 77 -6.24 -7.88 -1.71
C ALA A 77 -5.20 -6.81 -2.11
N ILE A 78 -4.09 -6.71 -1.38
CA ILE A 78 -3.01 -5.76 -1.66
C ILE A 78 -2.36 -6.06 -3.02
N LEU A 79 -2.12 -7.34 -3.34
CA LEU A 79 -1.54 -7.74 -4.63
C LEU A 79 -2.50 -7.46 -5.81
N ALA A 80 -3.80 -7.71 -5.61
CA ALA A 80 -4.84 -7.44 -6.60
C ALA A 80 -5.05 -5.94 -6.85
N ALA A 81 -5.11 -5.13 -5.78
CA ALA A 81 -5.22 -3.68 -5.86
C ALA A 81 -4.08 -3.08 -6.69
N ARG A 82 -2.85 -3.57 -6.50
CA ARG A 82 -1.68 -3.12 -7.29
C ARG A 82 -1.78 -3.47 -8.77
N ALA A 83 -2.32 -4.65 -9.09
CA ALA A 83 -2.57 -5.03 -10.48
C ALA A 83 -3.62 -4.12 -11.14
N ALA A 84 -4.59 -3.62 -10.36
CA ALA A 84 -5.54 -2.62 -10.81
C ALA A 84 -4.91 -1.22 -10.97
N THR A 85 -4.10 -0.74 -10.03
CA THR A 85 -3.42 0.57 -10.14
C THR A 85 -2.40 0.60 -11.28
N CYS A 86 -1.72 -0.51 -11.59
CA CYS A 86 -0.86 -0.59 -12.78
C CYS A 86 -1.64 -0.47 -14.11
N ARG A 87 -2.93 -0.84 -14.13
CA ARG A 87 -3.79 -0.63 -15.30
C ARG A 87 -4.32 0.81 -15.40
N ALA A 88 -4.25 1.59 -14.33
CA ALA A 88 -4.82 2.93 -14.21
C ALA A 88 -3.77 3.98 -13.79
N GLY A 89 -2.51 3.81 -14.20
CA GLY A 89 -1.34 4.46 -13.60
C GLY A 89 -1.48 5.98 -13.31
N PRO A 90 -0.89 6.49 -12.20
CA PRO A 90 -1.00 7.90 -11.79
C PRO A 90 -0.19 8.90 -12.65
N LEU A 91 0.28 8.48 -13.82
CA LEU A 91 0.88 9.32 -14.87
C LEU A 91 0.29 8.98 -16.26
N GLY A 92 -1.00 8.62 -16.29
CA GLY A 92 -1.74 8.29 -17.51
C GLY A 92 -2.24 9.50 -18.30
N MET A 93 -1.40 10.52 -18.52
CA MET A 93 -1.72 11.64 -19.42
C MET A 93 -0.56 11.90 -20.39
N VAL A 94 -0.50 11.08 -21.44
CA VAL A 94 -0.17 11.54 -22.80
C VAL A 94 -1.19 10.89 -23.70
N GLU A 95 -2.11 11.74 -24.15
CA GLU A 95 -3.10 11.50 -25.17
C GLU A 95 -2.43 10.96 -26.46
N ARG A 96 -2.97 9.89 -27.03
CA ARG A 96 -3.05 9.78 -28.49
C ARG A 96 -4.48 9.41 -28.87
N SER A 97 -5.11 10.37 -29.52
CA SER A 97 -6.45 10.31 -30.07
C SER A 97 -6.65 9.09 -30.98
N GLY A 98 -7.85 8.54 -30.92
CA GLY A 98 -8.49 7.83 -32.02
C GLY A 98 -8.27 6.33 -32.05
N LEU A 99 -9.17 5.57 -31.41
CA LEU A 99 -9.89 4.51 -32.11
C LEU A 99 -11.15 4.14 -31.32
N SER A 100 -12.28 4.36 -31.98
CA SER A 100 -13.63 3.97 -31.56
C SER A 100 -13.72 2.46 -31.34
N ASP A 101 -14.20 2.04 -30.16
CA ASP A 101 -15.22 1.01 -30.11
C ASP A 101 -15.95 0.99 -28.75
N THR A 102 -17.27 0.97 -28.82
CA THR A 102 -18.23 0.81 -27.71
C THR A 102 -19.33 -0.12 -28.21
N PRO A 103 -20.20 -0.70 -27.36
CA PRO A 103 -20.04 -1.17 -25.98
C PRO A 103 -20.59 -2.60 -25.78
N GLY A 104 -20.19 -3.31 -24.72
CA GLY A 104 -20.55 -4.72 -24.52
C GLY A 104 -20.66 -5.23 -23.07
N ARG A 105 -21.61 -4.66 -22.32
CA ARG A 105 -22.40 -5.30 -21.24
C ARG A 105 -21.77 -5.64 -19.85
N PRO A 106 -22.63 -5.76 -18.81
CA PRO A 106 -22.36 -5.26 -17.46
C PRO A 106 -22.15 -6.37 -16.42
N GLY A 107 -21.46 -6.01 -15.33
CA GLY A 107 -21.28 -6.87 -14.16
C GLY A 107 -20.90 -6.03 -12.95
N SER A 108 -21.91 -5.44 -12.33
CA SER A 108 -21.88 -4.78 -11.02
C SER A 108 -21.22 -5.67 -9.95
N ILE A 109 -20.09 -5.23 -9.36
CA ILE A 109 -19.79 -5.42 -7.94
C ILE A 109 -19.03 -4.19 -7.39
N ALA A 110 -19.73 -3.48 -6.52
CA ALA A 110 -19.28 -2.71 -5.37
C ALA A 110 -18.09 -1.74 -5.54
N HIS A 111 -18.47 -0.48 -5.74
CA HIS A 111 -18.01 0.67 -4.96
C HIS A 111 -17.42 0.27 -3.60
N PHE A 112 -16.08 0.29 -3.47
CA PHE A 112 -15.44 0.37 -2.16
C PHE A 112 -14.44 1.52 -2.20
N GLY A 113 -14.78 2.55 -1.42
CA GLY A 113 -14.20 3.87 -1.46
C GLY A 113 -12.71 3.86 -1.17
N LEU A 114 -11.94 4.36 -2.14
CA LEU A 114 -10.60 4.91 -1.91
C LEU A 114 -10.52 6.38 -2.34
N ALA A 115 -11.67 7.05 -2.49
CA ALA A 115 -11.78 8.45 -2.94
C ALA A 115 -12.33 9.41 -1.88
N ALA A 116 -12.66 8.93 -0.67
CA ALA A 116 -13.37 9.74 0.34
C ALA A 116 -12.48 10.29 1.48
N LEU A 117 -11.20 10.53 1.25
CA LEU A 117 -10.31 11.05 2.31
C LEU A 117 -9.35 12.15 1.86
N PHE A 118 -9.82 13.02 0.95
CA PHE A 118 -9.12 14.26 0.59
C PHE A 118 -9.95 15.55 0.76
N HIS A 119 -11.11 15.48 1.44
CA HIS A 119 -11.96 16.67 1.63
C HIS A 119 -12.00 17.22 3.07
N GLY A 120 -11.54 16.47 4.08
CA GLY A 120 -11.65 16.88 5.49
C GLY A 120 -10.58 17.85 6.01
N ALA A 121 -9.41 17.94 5.37
CA ALA A 121 -8.27 18.69 5.93
C ALA A 121 -8.22 20.19 5.53
N ARG A 122 -9.17 20.68 4.71
CA ARG A 122 -9.10 22.05 4.17
C ARG A 122 -9.98 23.09 4.89
N GLN A 123 -10.83 22.68 5.84
CA GLN A 123 -11.73 23.62 6.55
C GLN A 123 -11.19 24.20 7.86
N ALA A 124 -10.09 23.68 8.41
CA ALA A 124 -9.58 24.12 9.72
C ALA A 124 -8.59 25.32 9.69
N LEU A 125 -8.39 25.96 8.53
CA LEU A 125 -7.45 27.08 8.35
C LEU A 125 -8.13 28.42 7.99
N GLN A 126 -9.45 28.53 8.16
CA GLN A 126 -10.23 29.75 7.89
C GLN A 126 -11.11 30.21 9.06
N GLN A 127 -10.71 29.95 10.31
CA GLN A 127 -11.34 30.58 11.48
C GLN A 127 -10.24 31.19 12.35
#